data_AF-A0A962CNW3-F1
#
_entry.id   AF-A0A962CNW3-F1
#
_cell.length_a   1.000
_cell.length_b   1.000
_cell.length_c   1.000
_cell.angle_alpha   90.00
_cell.angle_beta   90.00
_cell.angle_gamma   90.00
#
_symmetry.space_group_name_H-M   'P 1'
#
loop_
_entity.id
_entity.type
_entity.pdbx_description
1 polymer ?
#
loop_
_entity_poly.entity_id
_entity_poly.type
_entity_poly.pdbx_seq_one_letter_code
_entity_poly.pdbx_strand_id
1 'polypeptide(L)' 'DENGAVILSGILNEQAEDVLRVYQTLGLEHRKTLKNREWSTLLLRKTAS' A
#
# COMPACT_ATOMS: atom_id res chain seq x y z
N ASP A 1 -11.08 12.32 3.47
CA ASP A 1 -11.06 13.48 2.57
C ASP A 1 -10.44 13.04 1.24
N GLU A 2 -10.37 13.91 0.23
CA GLU A 2 -9.74 13.62 -1.07
C GLU A 2 -8.21 13.48 -0.98
N ASN A 3 -7.62 13.83 0.18
CA ASN A 3 -6.20 13.73 0.48
C ASN A 3 -5.85 12.55 1.40
N GLY A 4 -6.80 11.64 1.61
CA GLY A 4 -6.67 10.52 2.55
C GLY A 4 -5.52 9.59 2.17
N ALA A 5 -4.79 9.14 3.19
CA ALA A 5 -3.71 8.16 3.05
C ALA A 5 -4.06 6.87 3.77
N VAL A 6 -3.68 5.74 3.18
CA VAL A 6 -3.73 4.43 3.81
C VAL A 6 -2.30 3.96 4.07
N ILE A 7 -2.02 3.58 5.31
CA ILE A 7 -0.74 3.01 5.72
C ILE A 7 -1.01 1.58 6.16
N LEU A 8 -0.45 0.61 5.43
CA LEU A 8 -0.52 -0.81 5.77
C LEU A 8 0.87 -1.23 6.24
N SER A 9 1.02 -1.68 7.48
CA SER A 9 2.31 -2.13 8.04
C SER A 9 2.23 -3.58 8.51
N GLY A 10 3.38 -4.17 8.83
CA GLY A 10 3.45 -5.57 9.28
C GLY A 10 3.17 -6.58 8.17
N ILE A 11 3.42 -6.22 6.90
CA ILE A 11 3.23 -7.13 5.76
C ILE A 11 4.56 -7.83 5.48
N LEU A 12 4.58 -9.15 5.32
CA LEU A 12 5.80 -9.84 4.88
C LEU A 12 6.20 -9.38 3.47
N ASN A 13 7.49 -9.25 3.20
CA ASN A 13 8.00 -8.76 1.91
C ASN A 13 7.46 -9.55 0.71
N GLU A 14 7.30 -10.87 0.87
CA GLU A 14 6.77 -11.76 -0.17
C GLU A 14 5.27 -11.56 -0.43
N GLN A 15 4.53 -11.07 0.57
CA GLN A 15 3.09 -10.81 0.48
C GLN A 15 2.78 -9.39 -0.01
N ALA A 16 3.75 -8.47 0.06
CA ALA A 16 3.54 -7.05 -0.19
C ALA A 16 2.93 -6.77 -1.58
N GLU A 17 3.35 -7.52 -2.60
CA GLU A 17 2.87 -7.32 -3.97
C GLU A 17 1.44 -7.84 -4.19
N ASP A 18 1.07 -8.96 -3.56
CA ASP A 18 -0.31 -9.46 -3.58
C ASP A 18 -1.26 -8.48 -2.87
N VAL A 19 -0.84 -7.93 -1.73
CA VAL A 19 -1.60 -6.90 -1.01
C VAL A 19 -1.77 -5.65 -1.88
N LEU A 20 -0.71 -5.18 -2.53
CA LEU A 20 -0.80 -4.03 -3.44
C LEU A 20 -1.81 -4.25 -4.57
N ARG A 21 -1.79 -5.44 -5.20
CA ARG A 21 -2.71 -5.78 -6.28
C ARG A 21 -4.17 -5.67 -5.84
N VAL A 22 -4.52 -6.18 -4.65
CA VAL A 22 -5.89 -6.06 -4.12
C VAL A 22 -6.28 -4.60 -3.90
N TYR A 23 -5.40 -3.78 -3.33
CA TYR A 23 -5.75 -2.38 -3.05
C TYR A 23 -5.83 -1.53 -4.33
N GLN A 24 -5.06 -1.86 -5.36
CA GLN A 24 -5.15 -1.21 -6.67
C GLN A 24 -6.51 -1.43 -7.34
N THR A 25 -7.13 -2.62 -7.20
CA THR A 25 -8.48 -2.84 -7.74
C THR A 25 -9.56 -2.03 -7.03
N LEU A 26 -9.27 -1.50 -5.83
CA LEU A 26 -10.14 -0.62 -5.05
C LEU A 26 -9.92 0.88 -5.38
N GLY A 27 -9.12 1.19 -6.41
CA GLY A 27 -8.82 2.58 -6.78
C GLY A 27 -7.85 3.27 -5.83
N LEU A 28 -6.97 2.50 -5.17
CA LEU A 28 -5.87 3.04 -4.38
C LEU A 28 -4.56 2.92 -5.16
N GLU A 29 -3.89 4.04 -5.32
CA GLU A 29 -2.58 4.13 -5.96
C GLU A 29 -1.47 3.96 -4.93
N HIS A 30 -0.50 3.10 -5.25
CA HIS A 30 0.71 2.93 -4.46
C HIS A 30 1.61 4.15 -4.56
N ARG A 31 2.06 4.68 -3.42
CA ARG A 31 2.97 5.83 -3.35
C ARG A 31 4.36 5.47 -2.88
N LYS A 32 4.46 4.58 -1.89
CA LYS A 32 5.74 4.23 -1.27
C LYS A 32 5.69 2.87 -0.60
N THR A 33 6.82 2.15 -0.66
CA THR A 33 7.08 1.00 0.20
C THR A 33 8.30 1.30 1.05
N LEU A 34 8.18 1.06 2.36
CA LEU A 34 9.30 1.00 3.29
C LEU A 34 9.53 -0.46 3.63
N LYS A 35 10.78 -0.94 3.49
CA LYS A 35 11.16 -2.30 3.87
C LYS A 35 12.06 -2.27 5.09
N ASN A 36 11.88 -3.21 6.01
CA ASN A 36 12.74 -3.45 7.15
C ASN A 36 12.84 -4.96 7.41
N ARG A 37 14.02 -5.54 7.17
CA ARG A 37 14.27 -6.98 7.20
C ARG A 37 13.23 -7.70 6.32
N GLU A 38 12.43 -8.58 6.91
CA GLU A 38 11.38 -9.37 6.25
C GLU A 38 10.03 -8.64 6.12
N TRP A 39 9.91 -7.43 6.68
CA TRP A 39 8.65 -6.70 6.78
C TRP A 39 8.60 -5.49 5.85
N SER A 40 7.39 -5.17 5.40
CA SER A 40 7.05 -4.05 4.53
C SER A 40 5.96 -3.18 5.16
N THR A 41 6.06 -1.88 4.91
CA THR A 41 4.99 -0.90 5.11
C THR A 41 4.67 -0.22 3.79
N LEU A 42 3.40 -0.20 3.41
CA LEU A 42 2.88 0.34 2.17
C LEU A 42 2.12 1.64 2.45
N LEU A 43 2.43 2.69 1.69
CA LEU A 43 1.67 3.93 1.64
C LEU A 43 0.88 3.96 0.34
N LEU A 44 -0.44 4.10 0.48
CA LEU A 44 -1.40 4.18 -0.62
C LEU A 44 -2.21 5.47 -0.51
N ARG A 45 -2.73 5.96 -1.63
CA ARG A 45 -3.67 7.08 -1.69
C ARG A 45 -4.81 6.78 -2.64
N LYS A 46 -5.99 7.35 -2.40
CA LYS A 46 -7.09 7.25 -3.36
C LYS A 46 -6.69 7.94 -4.66
N THR A 47 -6.92 7.28 -5.79
CA THR A 47 -6.79 7.92 -7.09
C THR A 47 -7.85 9.02 -7.17
N ALA A 48 -7.47 10.25 -7.52
CA ALA A 48 -8.45 11.32 -7.73
C ALA A 48 -9.43 10.83 -8.81
N SER A 49 -10.73 10.87 -8.49
CA SER A 49 -11.80 10.51 -9.42
C SER A 49 -11.97 11.57 -10.50
#